data_AF-A0A1F8RSY0-F1
#
_entry.id   AF-A0A1F8RSY0-F1
#
_cell.length_a   1.000
_cell.length_b   1.000
_cell.length_c   1.000
_cell.angle_alpha   90.00
_cell.angle_beta   90.00
_cell.angle_gamma   90.00
#
_symmetry.space_group_name_H-M   'P 1'
#
loop_
_entity.id
_entity.type
_entity.pdbx_description
1 polymer ?
#
loop_
_entity_poly.entity_id
_entity_poly.type
_entity_poly.pdbx_seq_one_letter_code
_entity_poly.pdbx_strand_id
1 'polypeptide(L)'
;MRFAVLAALLVALAAVACDGSADKYEVVVRFNTSATQEDIEEVGDLLRSYDEDVEYLIQESFPPTGRAFLETDVPDFCRTVEAELEGRSYLDGVSCQERQDGPQPEDPDEPVTYP
;
A
#
# COMPACT_ATOMS: atom_id res chain seq x y z
N MET A 1 19.77 -18.33 -59.90
CA MET A 1 19.15 -17.03 -59.51
C MET A 1 18.00 -17.38 -58.58
N ARG A 2 18.15 -17.12 -57.27
CA ARG A 2 17.29 -16.21 -56.44
C ARG A 2 15.80 -16.60 -56.54
N PHE A 3 15.08 -16.91 -55.47
CA PHE A 3 14.83 -16.07 -54.30
C PHE A 3 14.44 -16.92 -53.08
N ALA A 4 15.10 -16.68 -51.95
CA ALA A 4 14.59 -17.03 -50.64
C ALA A 4 13.48 -16.04 -50.26
N VAL A 5 12.36 -16.52 -49.74
CA VAL A 5 11.37 -15.67 -49.07
C VAL A 5 11.14 -16.26 -47.68
N LEU A 6 11.82 -15.66 -46.71
CA LEU A 6 11.49 -15.75 -45.29
C LEU A 6 10.13 -15.06 -45.08
N ALA A 7 9.13 -15.78 -44.61
CA ALA A 7 7.93 -15.19 -44.04
C ALA A 7 8.03 -15.29 -42.51
N ALA A 8 8.58 -14.24 -41.91
CA ALA A 8 8.50 -13.99 -40.47
C ALA A 8 7.05 -13.67 -40.12
N LEU A 9 6.37 -14.57 -39.42
CA LEU A 9 5.05 -14.31 -38.86
C LEU A 9 5.23 -13.53 -37.55
N LEU A 10 4.85 -12.27 -37.63
CA LEU A 10 4.71 -11.29 -36.55
C LEU A 10 3.98 -11.92 -35.35
N VAL A 11 4.68 -12.05 -34.24
CA VAL A 11 4.06 -12.26 -32.93
C VAL A 11 3.39 -10.94 -32.55
N ALA A 12 2.05 -10.90 -32.62
CA ALA A 12 1.29 -9.81 -32.05
C ALA A 12 1.43 -9.88 -30.53
N LEU A 13 2.33 -9.06 -29.97
CA LEU A 13 2.31 -8.74 -28.55
C LEU A 13 1.01 -7.97 -28.28
N ALA A 14 0.00 -8.68 -27.78
CA ALA A 14 -1.07 -8.06 -27.03
C ALA A 14 -0.44 -7.54 -25.72
N ALA A 15 0.05 -6.31 -25.74
CA ALA A 15 0.25 -5.54 -24.53
C ALA A 15 -1.14 -5.23 -23.98
N VAL A 16 -1.70 -6.19 -23.23
CA VAL A 16 -2.68 -5.86 -22.21
C VAL A 16 -1.94 -4.90 -21.30
N ALA A 17 -2.26 -3.62 -21.41
CA ALA A 17 -1.98 -2.68 -20.35
C ALA A 17 -2.73 -3.21 -19.13
N CYS A 18 -2.03 -3.98 -18.30
CA CYS A 18 -2.40 -4.05 -16.90
C CYS A 18 -2.20 -2.64 -16.38
N ASP A 19 -3.26 -1.85 -16.46
CA ASP A 19 -3.47 -0.68 -15.62
C ASP A 19 -3.64 -1.23 -14.20
N GLY A 20 -2.55 -1.77 -13.64
CA GLY A 20 -2.48 -2.28 -12.29
C GLY A 20 -2.40 -1.07 -11.39
N SER A 21 -3.56 -0.45 -11.17
CA SER A 21 -3.68 0.54 -10.11
C SER A 21 -3.57 -0.24 -8.80
N ALA A 22 -2.44 -0.11 -8.12
CA ALA A 22 -2.26 -0.70 -6.81
C ALA A 22 -3.33 -0.17 -5.86
N ASP A 23 -3.91 -1.06 -5.07
CA ASP A 23 -4.93 -0.68 -4.09
C ASP A 23 -4.26 0.10 -2.94
N LYS A 24 -4.94 1.14 -2.47
CA LYS A 24 -4.43 2.01 -1.40
C LYS A 24 -5.02 1.58 -0.07
N TYR A 25 -4.17 1.49 0.95
CA TYR A 25 -4.58 1.08 2.29
C TYR A 25 -4.09 2.05 3.36
N GLU A 26 -4.79 2.03 4.49
CA GLU A 26 -4.36 2.62 5.75
C GLU A 26 -4.26 1.50 6.79
N VAL A 27 -3.08 1.37 7.39
CA VAL A 27 -2.83 0.44 8.49
C VAL A 27 -2.56 1.24 9.75
N VAL A 28 -3.33 0.97 10.81
CA VAL A 28 -3.14 1.56 12.13
C VAL A 28 -2.70 0.48 13.11
N VAL A 29 -1.56 0.70 13.74
CA VAL A 29 -0.94 -0.23 14.69
C VAL A 29 -0.93 0.42 16.07
N ARG A 30 -1.65 -0.17 17.02
CA ARG A 30 -1.66 0.25 18.43
C ARG A 30 -0.68 -0.61 19.19
N PHE A 31 0.41 -0.01 19.64
CA PHE A 31 1.37 -0.67 20.51
C PHE A 31 0.85 -0.70 21.94
N ASN A 32 1.36 -1.61 22.75
CA ASN A 32 1.11 -1.61 24.19
C ASN A 32 2.31 -1.04 24.95
N THR A 33 2.24 -1.00 26.28
CA THR A 33 3.29 -0.38 27.11
C THR A 33 4.63 -1.14 27.12
N SER A 34 4.69 -2.38 26.60
CA SER A 34 5.94 -3.15 26.52
C SER A 34 6.69 -2.94 25.21
N ALA A 35 6.12 -2.25 24.22
CA ALA A 35 6.76 -2.01 22.94
C ALA A 35 8.04 -1.19 23.09
N THR A 36 9.09 -1.65 22.43
CA THR A 36 10.40 -1.00 22.31
C THR A 36 10.53 -0.28 20.97
N GLN A 37 11.60 0.50 20.81
CA GLN A 37 11.92 1.11 19.53
C GLN A 37 12.19 0.06 18.44
N GLU A 38 12.85 -1.04 18.79
CA GLU A 38 13.12 -2.16 17.87
C GLU A 38 11.81 -2.81 17.39
N ASP A 39 10.82 -2.98 18.27
CA ASP A 39 9.50 -3.51 17.89
C ASP A 39 8.76 -2.57 16.92
N ILE A 40 8.89 -1.25 17.10
CA ILE A 40 8.28 -0.25 16.22
C ILE A 40 8.97 -0.26 14.85
N GLU A 41 10.31 -0.37 14.82
CA GLU A 41 11.09 -0.49 13.60
C GLU A 41 10.77 -1.79 12.85
N GLU A 42 10.62 -2.91 13.56
CA GLU A 42 10.24 -4.21 13.00
C GLU A 42 8.88 -4.15 12.27
N VAL A 43 7.89 -3.50 12.87
CA VAL A 43 6.58 -3.27 12.21
C VAL A 43 6.76 -2.38 10.97
N GLY A 44 7.58 -1.34 11.06
CA GLY A 44 7.88 -0.47 9.92
C GLY A 44 8.53 -1.22 8.76
N ASP A 45 9.51 -2.08 9.04
CA ASP A 45 10.19 -2.91 8.05
C ASP A 45 9.25 -3.93 7.40
N LEU A 46 8.32 -4.50 8.18
CA LEU A 46 7.28 -5.36 7.64
C LEU A 46 6.41 -4.60 6.64
N LEU A 47 5.93 -3.40 7.00
CA LEU A 47 5.07 -2.61 6.13
C LEU A 47 5.81 -2.15 4.87
N ARG A 48 7.10 -1.82 4.98
CA ARG A 48 7.98 -1.50 3.82
C ARG A 48 8.18 -2.68 2.86
N SER A 49 7.96 -3.91 3.31
CA SER A 49 8.04 -5.08 2.42
C SER A 49 6.86 -5.18 1.45
N TYR A 50 5.76 -4.49 1.76
CA TYR A 50 4.55 -4.43 0.91
C TYR A 50 4.54 -3.21 -0.01
N ASP A 51 5.18 -2.12 0.42
CA ASP A 51 5.34 -0.86 -0.31
C ASP A 51 6.63 -0.17 0.16
N GLU A 52 7.64 -0.06 -0.71
CA GLU A 52 8.94 0.52 -0.35
C GLU A 52 8.88 2.02 -0.04
N ASP A 53 7.85 2.71 -0.56
CA ASP A 53 7.63 4.14 -0.40
C ASP A 53 6.64 4.48 0.73
N VAL A 54 6.25 3.48 1.53
CA VAL A 54 5.29 3.64 2.63
C VAL A 54 5.68 4.76 3.60
N GLU A 55 4.75 5.69 3.82
CA GLU A 55 4.88 6.69 4.87
C GLU A 55 4.38 6.09 6.19
N TYR A 56 5.32 5.70 7.07
CA TYR A 56 5.00 5.18 8.40
C TYR A 56 5.22 6.24 9.49
N LEU A 57 4.12 6.78 10.00
CA LEU A 57 4.08 7.84 10.99
C LEU A 57 3.83 7.28 12.39
N ILE A 58 4.70 7.63 13.34
CA ILE A 58 4.50 7.31 14.76
C ILE A 58 3.92 8.54 15.47
N GLN A 59 2.72 8.40 16.03
CA GLN A 59 2.11 9.45 16.83
C GLN A 59 2.73 9.46 18.23
N GLU A 60 3.19 10.63 18.67
CA GLU A 60 3.74 10.89 20.01
C GLU A 60 2.66 10.78 21.10
N SER A 61 2.25 9.54 21.39
CA SER A 61 1.26 9.15 22.38
C SER A 61 1.80 7.98 23.20
N PHE A 62 1.21 7.72 24.38
CA PHE A 62 1.61 6.58 25.21
C PHE A 62 0.39 5.73 25.60
N PRO A 63 0.32 4.46 25.15
CA PRO A 63 1.25 3.78 24.23
C PRO A 63 1.32 4.42 22.83
N PRO A 64 2.42 4.23 22.07
CA PRO A 64 2.54 4.80 20.74
C PRO A 64 1.53 4.18 19.77
N THR A 65 1.15 4.94 18.75
CA THR A 65 0.30 4.46 17.66
C THR A 65 0.99 4.74 16.34
N GLY A 66 1.26 3.70 15.57
CA GLY A 66 1.76 3.79 14.21
C GLY A 66 0.61 3.91 13.20
N ARG A 67 0.80 4.71 12.16
CA ARG A 67 -0.10 4.80 11.01
C ARG A 67 0.71 4.73 9.73
N ALA A 68 0.36 3.82 8.84
CA ALA A 68 0.97 3.68 7.54
C ALA A 68 -0.06 3.89 6.42
N PHE A 69 0.36 4.58 5.37
CA PHE A 69 -0.37 4.67 4.11
C PHE A 69 0.46 4.01 3.03
N LEU A 70 -0.10 2.99 2.40
CA LEU A 70 0.63 2.13 1.47
C LEU A 70 -0.20 1.78 0.24
N GLU A 71 0.49 1.52 -0.87
CA GLU A 71 -0.06 1.09 -2.15
C GLU A 71 0.46 -0.31 -2.47
N THR A 72 -0.42 -1.28 -2.66
CA THR A 72 0.01 -2.67 -2.92
C THR A 72 -1.00 -3.46 -3.74
N ASP A 73 -0.50 -4.32 -4.63
CA ASP A 73 -1.30 -5.27 -5.42
C ASP A 73 -1.52 -6.62 -4.69
N VAL A 74 -1.08 -6.73 -3.44
CA VAL A 74 -1.20 -7.98 -2.67
C VAL A 74 -2.69 -8.27 -2.41
N PRO A 75 -3.21 -9.41 -2.91
CA PRO A 75 -4.61 -9.75 -2.68
C PRO A 75 -4.86 -10.04 -1.20
N ASP A 76 -6.04 -9.67 -0.71
CA ASP A 76 -6.42 -9.80 0.70
C ASP A 76 -5.40 -9.14 1.67
N PHE A 77 -4.71 -8.07 1.24
CA PHE A 77 -3.66 -7.40 2.00
C PHE A 77 -4.03 -7.17 3.47
N CYS A 78 -5.20 -6.58 3.75
CA CYS A 78 -5.62 -6.31 5.12
C CYS A 78 -5.69 -7.56 6.00
N ARG A 79 -6.21 -8.67 5.47
CA ARG A 79 -6.29 -9.93 6.21
C ARG A 79 -4.88 -10.48 6.49
N THR A 80 -3.98 -10.35 5.52
CA THR A 80 -2.59 -10.81 5.64
C THR A 80 -1.84 -10.02 6.70
N VAL A 81 -1.83 -8.68 6.62
CA VAL A 81 -1.09 -7.83 7.57
C VAL A 81 -1.65 -7.91 8.98
N GLU A 82 -2.97 -7.99 9.14
CA GLU A 82 -3.59 -8.19 10.46
C GLU A 82 -3.16 -9.52 11.06
N ALA A 83 -3.18 -10.62 10.29
CA ALA A 83 -2.74 -11.92 10.78
C ALA A 83 -1.25 -11.97 11.15
N GLU A 84 -0.38 -11.29 10.40
CA GLU A 84 1.06 -11.22 10.69
C GLU A 84 1.38 -10.40 11.95
N LEU A 85 0.53 -9.44 12.30
CA LEU A 85 0.73 -8.55 13.43
C LEU A 85 -0.06 -8.98 14.68
N GLU A 86 -1.22 -9.62 14.56
CA GLU A 86 -2.11 -10.01 15.68
C GLU A 86 -1.42 -10.91 16.74
N GLY A 87 -0.39 -11.68 16.34
CA GLY A 87 0.36 -12.55 17.24
C GLY A 87 1.45 -11.87 18.07
N ARG A 88 1.72 -10.58 17.86
CA ARG A 88 2.86 -9.88 18.47
C ARG A 88 2.51 -9.38 19.86
N SER A 89 3.25 -9.84 20.87
CA SER A 89 2.97 -9.55 22.28
C SER A 89 3.11 -8.08 22.67
N TYR A 90 3.76 -7.26 21.84
CA TYR A 90 3.93 -5.82 22.05
C TYR A 90 2.83 -4.96 21.38
N LEU A 91 1.84 -5.59 20.74
CA LEU A 91 0.71 -4.91 20.12
C LEU A 91 -0.57 -5.09 20.96
N ASP A 92 -1.33 -4.00 21.09
CA ASP A 92 -2.70 -4.00 21.63
C ASP A 92 -3.74 -4.23 20.51
N GLY A 93 -3.40 -3.90 19.27
CA GLY A 93 -4.22 -4.26 18.13
C GLY A 93 -3.82 -3.58 16.84
N VAL A 94 -4.35 -4.10 15.75
CA VAL A 94 -4.08 -3.65 14.39
C VAL A 94 -5.43 -3.47 13.70
N SER A 95 -5.53 -2.47 12.83
CA SER A 95 -6.65 -2.32 11.92
C SER A 95 -6.14 -1.94 10.55
N CYS A 96 -6.65 -2.61 9.52
CA CYS A 96 -6.41 -2.26 8.14
C CYS A 96 -7.71 -1.93 7.43
N GLN A 97 -7.67 -0.91 6.56
CA GLN A 97 -8.78 -0.56 5.69
C GLN A 97 -8.28 -0.07 4.34
N GLU A 98 -9.02 -0.41 3.29
CA GLU A 98 -8.84 0.20 1.98
C GLU A 98 -9.20 1.69 2.07
N ARG A 99 -8.32 2.55 1.56
CA ARG A 99 -8.62 3.97 1.41
C ARG A 99 -9.29 4.18 0.08
N GLN A 100 -10.52 4.68 0.14
CA GLN A 100 -11.11 5.30 -1.04
C GLN A 100 -10.37 6.62 -1.27
N ASP A 101 -9.79 6.80 -2.45
CA ASP A 101 -9.45 8.13 -2.93
C ASP A 101 -10.77 8.92 -2.92
N GLY A 102 -10.91 9.83 -1.95
CA GLY A 102 -11.97 10.84 -2.00
C GLY A 102 -11.85 11.60 -3.33
N PRO A 103 -12.93 12.27 -3.80
CA PRO A 103 -12.84 13.06 -5.02
C PRO A 103 -11.62 13.97 -4.92
N GLN A 104 -10.62 13.74 -5.79
CA GLN A 104 -9.53 14.69 -5.93
C GLN A 104 -10.20 16.02 -6.29
N PRO A 105 -9.90 17.13 -5.60
CA PRO A 105 -10.34 18.42 -6.07
C PRO A 105 -9.82 18.57 -7.50
N GLU A 106 -10.73 18.51 -8.47
CA GLU A 106 -10.47 18.82 -9.86
C GLU A 106 -9.98 20.27 -9.86
N ASP A 107 -8.67 20.43 -10.07
CA ASP A 107 -7.95 21.69 -10.19
C ASP A 107 -8.16 22.73 -9.04
N PRO A 108 -7.14 23.06 -8.22
CA PRO A 108 -7.26 24.13 -7.22
C PRO A 108 -7.60 25.52 -7.81
N ASP A 109 -7.57 25.66 -9.14
CA ASP A 109 -7.94 26.87 -9.88
C ASP A 109 -9.38 26.88 -10.42
N GLU A 110 -10.21 25.84 -10.21
CA GLU A 110 -11.63 25.90 -10.59
C GLU A 110 -12.45 26.76 -9.59
N PRO A 111 -13.10 27.85 -10.05
CA PRO A 111 -13.89 28.69 -9.18
C PRO A 111 -15.13 27.95 -8.69
N VAL A 112 -15.20 27.68 -7.39
CA VAL A 112 -16.41 27.19 -6.72
C VAL A 112 -17.58 28.14 -6.98
N THR A 113 -18.47 27.74 -7.87
CA THR A 113 -19.71 28.48 -8.16
C THR A 113 -20.81 27.96 -7.25
N TYR A 114 -21.20 28.75 -6.26
CA TYR A 114 -22.32 28.44 -5.36
C TYR A 114 -23.66 28.83 -6.02
N PRO A 115 -24.75 28.07 -5.78
CA PRO A 115 -26.10 28.44 -6.22
C PRO A 115 -26.66 29.67 -5.48
#